data_AF-A0A9P9FW02-F1
#
_entry.id   AF-A0A9P9FW02-F1
#
_cell.length_a   1.000
_cell.length_b   1.000
_cell.length_c   1.000
_cell.angle_alpha   90.00
_cell.angle_beta   90.00
_cell.angle_gamma   90.00
#
_symmetry.space_group_name_H-M   'P 1'
#
loop_
_entity.id
_entity.type
_entity.pdbx_description
1 polymer ?
#
loop_
_entity_poly.entity_id
_entity_poly.type
_entity_poly.pdbx_seq_one_letter_code
_entity_poly.pdbx_strand_id
1 'polypeptide(L)'
;MKFLADHPTTRSALAQWSHPLPVVIASHYLWSPGTEMQKSQQGMLQSLLYEIFRHCPDVIEAACKSRSTLSDENDQAVWTLPELWSTLEAIPLQNLTERKFCFFIDGLDEIRSDNLDMVDFCEALITKFNAPNIKLCLSSRPWNAFEDSFGKSSHQKLYIHNFTRPDILRFAKSRLCEHPRWRVL
;
A
#
# COMPACT_ATOMS: atom_id res chain seq x y z
N MET A 1 5.03 1.19 -8.38
CA MET A 1 4.30 -0.05 -8.00
C MET A 1 3.13 -0.44 -8.89
N LYS A 2 2.41 0.49 -9.53
CA LYS A 2 1.23 0.17 -10.36
C LYS A 2 1.46 -0.92 -11.41
N PHE A 3 2.54 -0.79 -12.19
CA PHE A 3 2.96 -1.82 -13.15
C PHE A 3 3.06 -3.21 -12.51
N LEU A 4 3.62 -3.29 -11.30
CA LEU A 4 3.88 -4.56 -10.60
C LEU A 4 2.57 -5.21 -10.16
N ALA A 5 1.63 -4.45 -9.61
CA ALA A 5 0.30 -4.92 -9.19
C ALA A 5 -0.53 -5.45 -10.38
N ASP A 6 -0.42 -4.79 -11.53
CA ASP A 6 -1.17 -5.16 -12.74
C ASP A 6 -0.48 -6.22 -13.61
N HIS A 7 0.80 -6.50 -13.35
CA HIS A 7 1.58 -7.42 -14.19
C HIS A 7 1.03 -8.85 -14.16
N PRO A 8 0.85 -9.52 -15.32
CA PRO A 8 0.32 -10.89 -15.37
C PRO A 8 1.10 -11.88 -14.51
N THR A 9 2.44 -11.81 -14.51
CA THR A 9 3.27 -12.69 -13.69
C THR A 9 3.02 -12.50 -12.19
N THR A 10 2.83 -11.26 -11.72
CA THR A 10 2.51 -10.99 -10.32
C THR A 10 1.15 -11.57 -9.96
N ARG A 11 0.14 -11.36 -10.82
CA ARG A 11 -1.21 -11.89 -10.61
C ARG A 11 -1.21 -13.43 -10.59
N SER A 12 -0.47 -14.08 -11.48
CA SER A 12 -0.31 -15.54 -11.47
C SER A 12 0.38 -16.05 -10.21
N ALA A 13 1.45 -15.38 -9.75
CA ALA A 13 2.14 -15.76 -8.52
C ALA A 13 1.25 -15.57 -7.28
N LEU A 14 0.45 -14.51 -7.23
CA LEU A 14 -0.51 -14.28 -6.16
C LEU A 14 -1.65 -15.31 -6.17
N ALA A 15 -2.16 -15.67 -7.35
CA ALA A 15 -3.17 -16.73 -7.48
C ALA A 15 -2.63 -18.10 -7.03
N GLN A 16 -1.37 -18.41 -7.37
CA GLN A 16 -0.72 -19.63 -6.89
C GLN A 16 -0.56 -19.63 -5.36
N TRP A 17 -0.16 -18.49 -4.78
CA TRP A 17 -0.08 -18.35 -3.32
C TRP A 17 -1.45 -18.43 -2.64
N SER A 18 -2.51 -17.90 -3.27
CA SER A 18 -3.84 -17.86 -2.66
C SER A 18 -4.60 -19.18 -2.78
N HIS A 19 -4.26 -20.02 -3.76
CA HIS A 19 -4.91 -21.30 -4.01
C HIS A 19 -5.11 -22.14 -2.73
N PRO A 20 -6.29 -22.75 -2.53
CA PRO A 20 -7.45 -22.78 -3.45
C PRO A 20 -8.36 -21.54 -3.38
N LEU A 21 -8.01 -20.55 -2.55
CA LEU A 21 -8.84 -19.38 -2.33
C LEU A 21 -8.61 -18.30 -3.40
N PRO A 22 -9.64 -17.54 -3.78
CA PRO A 22 -9.45 -16.32 -4.56
C PRO A 22 -8.59 -15.29 -3.80
N VAL A 23 -7.88 -14.47 -4.57
CA VAL A 23 -7.10 -13.33 -4.08
C VAL A 23 -7.77 -12.02 -4.43
N VAL A 24 -7.90 -11.14 -3.46
CA VAL A 24 -8.31 -9.74 -3.65
C VAL A 24 -7.06 -8.88 -3.62
N ILE A 25 -6.89 -8.05 -4.64
CA ILE A 25 -5.78 -7.10 -4.71
C ILE A 25 -6.34 -5.71 -4.52
N ALA A 26 -5.84 -4.99 -3.52
CA ALA A 26 -6.15 -3.58 -3.31
C ALA A 26 -4.85 -2.77 -3.39
N SER A 27 -4.92 -1.56 -3.91
CA SER A 27 -3.72 -0.75 -4.14
C SER A 27 -3.97 0.73 -3.87
N HIS A 28 -2.95 1.41 -3.34
CA HIS A 28 -2.93 2.86 -3.21
C HIS A 28 -1.58 3.40 -3.65
N TYR A 29 -1.58 4.51 -4.39
CA TYR A 29 -0.37 5.13 -4.89
C TYR A 29 -0.33 6.58 -4.39
N LEU A 30 0.55 6.84 -3.43
CA LEU A 30 0.75 8.18 -2.90
C LEU A 30 1.44 9.03 -3.98
N TRP A 31 1.02 10.29 -4.06
CA TRP A 31 1.55 11.23 -5.03
C TRP A 31 1.63 12.62 -4.39
N SER A 32 2.85 13.07 -4.13
CA SER A 32 3.17 14.30 -3.41
C SER A 32 2.56 15.57 -4.04
N PRO A 33 2.50 15.72 -5.38
CA PRO A 33 1.76 16.80 -6.05
C PRO A 33 0.22 16.67 -5.98
N GLY A 34 -0.31 15.57 -5.43
CA GLY A 34 -1.74 15.33 -5.30
C GLY A 34 -2.41 16.16 -4.21
N THR A 35 -3.72 15.96 -4.05
CA THR A 35 -4.54 16.63 -3.03
C THR A 35 -4.18 16.15 -1.63
N GLU A 36 -4.45 16.94 -0.57
CA GLU A 36 -4.21 16.51 0.82
C GLU A 36 -4.81 15.14 1.13
N MET A 37 -6.00 14.84 0.59
CA MET A 37 -6.61 13.53 0.75
C MET A 37 -5.77 12.40 0.11
N GLN A 38 -5.27 12.59 -1.12
CA GLN A 38 -4.48 11.58 -1.84
C GLN A 38 -3.16 11.21 -1.14
N LYS A 39 -2.59 12.17 -0.40
CA LYS A 39 -1.37 12.00 0.41
C LYS A 39 -1.65 11.80 1.90
N SER A 40 -2.90 11.57 2.29
CA SER A 40 -3.26 11.31 3.69
C SER A 40 -3.38 9.81 3.98
N GLN A 41 -3.17 9.43 5.25
CA GLN A 41 -3.48 8.10 5.75
C GLN A 41 -4.97 7.76 5.55
N GLN A 42 -5.85 8.74 5.73
CA GLN A 42 -7.28 8.59 5.56
C GLN A 42 -7.63 8.19 4.12
N GLY A 43 -7.12 8.93 3.14
CA GLY A 43 -7.34 8.65 1.73
C GLY A 43 -6.75 7.31 1.29
N MET A 44 -5.61 6.91 1.85
CA MET A 44 -5.05 5.58 1.65
C MET A 44 -6.02 4.49 2.13
N LEU A 45 -6.46 4.56 3.39
CA LEU A 45 -7.36 3.54 3.95
C LEU A 45 -8.71 3.51 3.23
N GLN A 46 -9.28 4.67 2.91
CA GLN A 46 -10.52 4.78 2.14
C GLN A 46 -10.38 4.15 0.76
N SER A 47 -9.27 4.37 0.06
CA SER A 47 -9.01 3.80 -1.26
C SER A 47 -8.87 2.27 -1.18
N LEU A 48 -8.16 1.75 -0.17
CA LEU A 48 -8.03 0.31 0.04
C LEU A 48 -9.39 -0.34 0.34
N LEU A 49 -10.18 0.25 1.24
CA LEU A 49 -11.52 -0.25 1.56
C LEU A 49 -12.45 -0.21 0.34
N TYR A 50 -12.43 0.88 -0.43
CA TYR A 50 -13.21 1.00 -1.66
C TYR A 50 -12.85 -0.11 -2.66
N GLU A 51 -11.56 -0.35 -2.91
CA GLU A 51 -11.10 -1.42 -3.80
C GLU A 51 -11.56 -2.79 -3.30
N ILE A 52 -11.45 -3.07 -2.00
CA ILE A 52 -11.93 -4.34 -1.44
C ILE A 52 -13.45 -4.49 -1.64
N PHE A 53 -14.23 -3.49 -1.22
CA PHE A 53 -15.69 -3.53 -1.28
C PHE A 53 -16.23 -3.62 -2.70
N ARG A 54 -15.55 -2.99 -3.65
CA ARG A 54 -15.87 -3.09 -5.07
C ARG A 54 -15.67 -4.52 -5.60
N HIS A 55 -14.64 -5.24 -5.13
CA HIS A 55 -14.35 -6.60 -5.57
C HIS A 55 -15.12 -7.67 -4.78
N CYS A 56 -15.48 -7.40 -3.53
CA CYS A 56 -16.19 -8.33 -2.65
C CYS A 56 -17.30 -7.58 -1.86
N PRO A 57 -18.42 -7.23 -2.51
CA PRO A 57 -19.49 -6.49 -1.85
C PRO A 57 -20.11 -7.24 -0.66
N ASP A 58 -20.02 -8.58 -0.66
CA ASP A 58 -20.49 -9.45 0.42
C ASP A 58 -19.79 -9.20 1.76
N VAL A 59 -18.59 -8.62 1.76
CA VAL A 59 -17.84 -8.31 3.00
C VAL A 59 -18.29 -7.00 3.66
N ILE A 60 -19.05 -6.15 2.95
CA ILE A 60 -19.41 -4.80 3.41
C ILE A 60 -20.24 -4.87 4.68
N GLU A 61 -21.28 -5.70 4.70
CA GLU A 61 -22.19 -5.81 5.84
C GLU A 61 -21.42 -6.20 7.10
N ALA A 62 -20.55 -7.21 7.00
CA ALA A 62 -19.70 -7.66 8.10
C ALA A 62 -18.72 -6.57 8.57
N ALA A 63 -17.94 -6.02 7.65
CA ALA A 63 -16.89 -5.04 7.96
C ALA A 63 -17.44 -3.72 8.54
N CYS A 64 -18.65 -3.33 8.12
CA CYS A 64 -19.29 -2.08 8.51
C CYS A 64 -20.36 -2.25 9.60
N LYS A 65 -20.46 -3.42 10.26
CA LYS A 65 -21.47 -3.67 11.32
C LYS A 65 -21.53 -2.59 12.39
N SER A 66 -20.37 -2.12 12.85
CA SER A 66 -20.29 -1.07 13.87
C SER A 66 -20.88 0.26 13.40
N ARG A 67 -20.88 0.51 12.09
CA ARG A 67 -21.37 1.73 11.48
C ARG A 67 -22.86 1.64 11.13
N SER A 68 -23.34 0.47 10.71
CA SER A 68 -24.77 0.25 10.47
C SER A 68 -25.61 0.37 11.73
N THR A 69 -25.08 -0.03 12.90
CA THR A 69 -25.75 0.13 14.20
C THR A 69 -25.85 1.58 14.67
N LEU A 70 -25.09 2.50 14.05
CA LEU A 70 -25.09 3.94 14.35
C LEU A 70 -25.98 4.74 13.36
N SER A 71 -26.57 4.07 12.36
CA SER A 71 -27.16 4.73 11.18
C SER A 71 -28.51 5.42 11.40
N ASP A 72 -29.15 5.29 12.57
CA ASP A 72 -30.39 6.02 12.84
C ASP A 72 -30.18 7.53 13.09
N GLU A 73 -28.93 8.00 13.34
CA GLU A 73 -28.70 9.39 13.73
C GLU A 73 -27.90 10.25 12.72
N ASN A 74 -27.13 9.70 11.77
CA ASN A 74 -26.44 10.54 10.77
C ASN A 74 -25.84 9.77 9.56
N ASP A 75 -26.61 9.65 8.47
CA ASP A 75 -26.16 9.07 7.19
C ASP A 75 -24.99 9.83 6.52
N GLN A 76 -24.58 10.99 7.07
CA GLN A 76 -23.48 11.82 6.57
C GLN A 76 -22.24 11.82 7.47
N ALA A 77 -22.15 10.94 8.48
CA ALA A 77 -21.00 10.91 9.37
C ALA A 77 -19.69 10.74 8.57
N VAL A 78 -18.66 11.55 8.86
CA VAL A 78 -17.36 11.41 8.21
C VAL A 78 -16.64 10.19 8.78
N TRP A 79 -16.03 9.36 7.93
CA TRP A 79 -15.19 8.24 8.36
C TRP A 79 -13.99 8.75 9.15
N THR A 80 -13.83 8.25 10.37
CA THR A 80 -12.67 8.59 11.21
C THR A 80 -11.50 7.63 10.95
N LEU A 81 -10.26 8.05 11.21
CA LEU A 81 -9.09 7.18 11.08
C LEU A 81 -9.17 5.88 11.91
N PRO A 82 -9.54 5.92 13.21
CA PRO A 82 -9.70 4.70 14.01
C PRO A 82 -10.75 3.74 13.43
N GLU A 83 -11.83 4.30 12.91
CA GLU A 83 -12.90 3.52 12.28
C GLU A 83 -12.40 2.86 10.99
N LEU A 84 -11.72 3.59 10.11
CA LEU A 84 -11.16 3.05 8.87
C LEU A 84 -10.19 1.88 9.14
N TRP A 85 -9.31 2.04 10.12
CA TRP A 85 -8.42 0.95 10.54
C TRP A 85 -9.18 -0.26 11.07
N SER A 86 -10.17 -0.03 11.94
CA SER A 86 -10.96 -1.11 12.54
C SER A 86 -11.75 -1.88 11.49
N THR A 87 -12.35 -1.18 10.52
CA THR A 87 -13.05 -1.79 9.38
C THR A 87 -12.09 -2.59 8.51
N LEU A 88 -10.90 -2.07 8.20
CA LEU A 88 -9.93 -2.77 7.37
C LEU A 88 -9.38 -4.03 8.06
N GLU A 89 -9.12 -3.96 9.36
CA GLU A 89 -8.66 -5.09 10.18
C GLU A 89 -9.75 -6.16 10.37
N ALA A 90 -11.02 -5.74 10.41
CA ALA A 90 -12.16 -6.67 10.51
C ALA A 90 -12.33 -7.54 9.26
N ILE A 91 -11.99 -7.05 8.06
CA ILE A 91 -12.25 -7.78 6.80
C ILE A 91 -11.58 -9.17 6.77
N PRO A 92 -10.27 -9.30 7.04
CA PRO A 92 -9.59 -10.60 7.05
C PRO A 92 -10.00 -11.48 8.24
N LEU A 93 -10.39 -10.88 9.37
CA LEU A 93 -10.75 -11.57 10.62
C LEU A 93 -12.20 -12.09 10.63
N GLN A 94 -13.13 -11.40 9.98
CA GLN A 94 -14.54 -11.78 9.98
C GLN A 94 -14.91 -12.72 8.83
N ASN A 95 -14.14 -12.70 7.73
CA ASN A 95 -14.31 -13.59 6.57
C ASN A 95 -13.25 -14.70 6.51
N LEU A 96 -12.86 -15.21 7.69
CA LEU A 96 -11.61 -15.94 7.99
C LEU A 96 -11.28 -17.22 7.20
N THR A 97 -11.96 -17.57 6.10
CA THR A 97 -11.64 -18.83 5.37
C THR A 97 -11.76 -18.80 3.85
N GLU A 98 -12.35 -17.79 3.24
CA GLU A 98 -12.68 -17.90 1.80
C GLU A 98 -11.80 -17.08 0.86
N ARG A 99 -10.98 -16.16 1.37
CA ARG A 99 -10.20 -15.24 0.52
C ARG A 99 -8.84 -14.91 1.12
N LYS A 100 -7.88 -14.59 0.25
CA LYS A 100 -6.62 -13.96 0.65
C LYS A 100 -6.54 -12.54 0.09
N PHE A 101 -5.79 -11.68 0.76
CA PHE A 101 -5.67 -10.27 0.41
C PHE A 101 -4.22 -9.92 0.09
N CYS A 102 -4.00 -9.12 -0.95
CA CYS A 102 -2.71 -8.54 -1.25
C CYS A 102 -2.84 -7.03 -1.44
N PHE A 103 -2.03 -6.29 -0.68
CA PHE A 103 -2.02 -4.84 -0.66
C PHE A 103 -0.74 -4.32 -1.30
N PHE A 104 -0.87 -3.39 -2.25
CA PHE A 104 0.26 -2.66 -2.81
C PHE A 104 0.15 -1.18 -2.42
N ILE A 105 1.15 -0.66 -1.71
CA ILE A 105 1.17 0.75 -1.30
C ILE A 105 2.47 1.39 -1.77
N ASP A 106 2.35 2.43 -2.59
CA ASP A 106 3.48 3.14 -3.20
C ASP A 106 3.71 4.50 -2.57
N GLY A 107 4.96 4.81 -2.25
CA GLY A 107 5.37 6.12 -1.75
C GLY A 107 5.00 6.40 -0.29
N LEU A 108 5.20 5.48 0.65
CA LEU A 108 4.87 5.71 2.07
C LEU A 108 5.50 6.98 2.67
N ASP A 109 6.69 7.39 2.20
CA ASP A 109 7.36 8.63 2.59
C ASP A 109 6.62 9.91 2.15
N GLU A 110 5.64 9.77 1.25
CA GLU A 110 4.82 10.86 0.77
C GLU A 110 3.55 11.09 1.60
N ILE A 111 3.28 10.23 2.60
CA ILE A 111 2.19 10.46 3.54
C ILE A 111 2.43 11.78 4.29
N ARG A 112 1.36 12.58 4.40
CA ARG A 112 1.31 13.83 5.16
C ARG A 112 0.30 13.70 6.29
N SER A 113 0.74 14.03 7.50
CA SER A 113 -0.12 14.24 8.66
C SER A 113 0.68 14.99 9.71
N ASP A 114 0.09 16.05 10.24
CA ASP A 114 0.75 17.00 11.15
C ASP A 114 1.15 16.36 12.49
N ASN A 115 0.53 15.22 12.84
CA ASN A 115 0.75 14.50 14.09
C ASN A 115 1.14 13.02 13.89
N LEU A 116 1.45 12.60 12.66
CA LEU A 116 1.77 11.19 12.41
C LEU A 116 3.24 10.92 12.69
N ASP A 117 3.49 10.13 13.72
CA ASP A 117 4.76 9.45 13.87
C ASP A 117 4.84 8.29 12.85
N MET A 118 5.88 8.32 12.02
CA MET A 118 6.05 7.32 10.97
C MET A 118 6.39 5.95 11.55
N VAL A 119 7.02 5.86 12.71
CA VAL A 119 7.30 4.59 13.40
C VAL A 119 5.99 3.97 13.87
N ASP A 120 5.13 4.75 14.53
CA ASP A 120 3.82 4.28 14.98
C ASP A 120 2.95 3.82 13.80
N PHE A 121 3.02 4.56 12.68
CA PHE A 121 2.34 4.16 11.45
C PHE A 121 2.86 2.83 10.88
N CYS A 122 4.18 2.65 10.85
CA CYS A 122 4.78 1.39 10.41
C CYS A 122 4.39 0.23 11.35
N GLU A 123 4.39 0.45 12.66
CA GLU A 123 3.97 -0.54 13.65
C GLU A 123 2.49 -0.90 13.47
N ALA A 124 1.62 0.07 13.21
CA ALA A 124 0.22 -0.16 12.90
C ALA A 124 0.05 -1.01 11.64
N LEU A 125 0.80 -0.72 10.56
CA LEU A 125 0.80 -1.54 9.34
C LEU A 125 1.24 -2.98 9.63
N ILE A 126 2.36 -3.16 10.35
CA ILE A 126 2.88 -4.49 10.67
C ILE A 126 1.84 -5.26 11.48
N THR A 127 1.32 -4.67 12.55
CA THR A 127 0.42 -5.34 13.49
C THR A 127 -0.91 -5.69 12.84
N LYS A 128 -1.54 -4.73 12.13
CA LYS A 128 -2.88 -4.90 11.56
C LYS A 128 -2.91 -5.77 10.30
N PHE A 129 -1.79 -5.89 9.60
CA PHE A 129 -1.67 -6.78 8.44
C PHE A 129 -0.90 -8.07 8.74
N ASN A 130 -0.63 -8.39 10.01
CA ASN A 130 0.05 -9.63 10.43
C ASN A 130 -0.91 -10.84 10.44
N ALA A 131 -1.29 -11.30 9.25
CA ALA A 131 -2.14 -12.48 9.10
C ALA A 131 -1.66 -13.38 7.94
N PRO A 132 -1.81 -14.71 8.04
CA PRO A 132 -1.31 -15.65 7.03
C PRO A 132 -2.03 -15.53 5.68
N ASN A 133 -3.24 -14.95 5.66
CA ASN A 133 -4.02 -14.68 4.46
C ASN A 133 -3.78 -13.29 3.87
N ILE A 134 -2.78 -12.54 4.37
CA ILE A 134 -2.46 -11.19 3.91
C ILE A 134 -1.03 -11.15 3.35
N LYS A 135 -0.87 -10.43 2.24
CA LYS A 135 0.42 -9.96 1.74
C LYS A 135 0.41 -8.44 1.67
N LEU A 136 1.49 -7.82 2.13
CA LEU A 136 1.69 -6.38 2.04
C LEU A 136 2.97 -6.11 1.24
N CYS A 137 2.87 -5.30 0.21
CA CYS A 137 3.98 -4.89 -0.64
C CYS A 137 4.07 -3.37 -0.65
N LEU A 138 5.11 -2.87 0.01
CA LEU A 138 5.31 -1.46 0.30
C LEU A 138 6.48 -0.91 -0.51
N SER A 139 6.44 0.38 -0.80
CA SER A 139 7.63 1.09 -1.28
C SER A 139 7.69 2.48 -0.68
N SER A 140 8.92 2.94 -0.49
CA SER A 140 9.24 4.23 0.11
C SER A 140 10.66 4.63 -0.26
N ARG A 141 11.03 5.88 0.05
CA ARG A 141 12.44 6.25 0.24
C ARG A 141 13.06 5.46 1.41
N PRO A 142 14.39 5.28 1.42
CA PRO A 142 15.11 4.55 2.47
C PRO A 142 15.30 5.42 3.71
N TRP A 143 14.21 5.92 4.29
CA TRP A 143 14.26 6.62 5.58
C TRP A 143 14.40 5.63 6.73
N ASN A 144 15.07 6.03 7.81
CA ASN A 144 15.36 5.16 8.95
C ASN A 144 14.11 4.50 9.51
N ALA A 145 12.98 5.22 9.65
CA ALA A 145 11.74 4.64 10.13
C ALA A 145 11.30 3.40 9.32
N PHE A 146 11.39 3.44 7.98
CA PHE A 146 11.03 2.30 7.15
C PHE A 146 12.09 1.19 7.16
N GLU A 147 13.37 1.57 7.21
CA GLU A 147 14.48 0.62 7.29
C GLU A 147 14.47 -0.16 8.61
N ASP A 148 14.21 0.52 9.72
CA ASP A 148 14.15 -0.07 11.05
C ASP A 148 12.91 -0.97 11.20
N SER A 149 11.76 -0.57 10.63
CA SER A 149 10.51 -1.35 10.70
C SER A 149 10.47 -2.53 9.73
N PHE A 150 10.82 -2.34 8.45
CA PHE A 150 10.65 -3.35 7.39
C PHE A 150 11.97 -3.92 6.85
N GLY A 151 13.10 -3.26 7.10
CA GLY A 151 14.39 -3.57 6.48
C GLY A 151 15.20 -4.69 7.15
N LYS A 152 14.70 -5.29 8.23
CA LYS A 152 15.40 -6.33 9.02
C LYS A 152 15.68 -7.61 8.22
N SER A 153 14.87 -7.93 7.21
CA SER A 153 15.02 -9.11 6.36
C SER A 153 15.46 -8.71 4.95
N SER A 154 16.67 -9.12 4.57
CA SER A 154 17.22 -8.87 3.23
C SER A 154 16.43 -9.55 2.11
N HIS A 155 15.69 -10.62 2.41
CA HIS A 155 14.87 -11.35 1.45
C HIS A 155 13.49 -10.71 1.20
N GLN A 156 13.08 -9.74 2.04
CA GLN A 156 11.80 -9.06 1.94
C GLN A 156 11.94 -7.57 1.55
N LYS A 157 13.15 -7.14 1.21
CA LYS A 157 13.47 -5.77 0.81
C LYS A 157 14.26 -5.76 -0.50
N LEU A 158 13.93 -4.82 -1.38
CA LEU A 158 14.64 -4.62 -2.64
C LEU A 158 14.98 -3.13 -2.82
N TYR A 159 16.26 -2.84 -3.06
CA TYR A 159 16.69 -1.50 -3.49
C TYR A 159 16.66 -1.42 -5.01
N ILE A 160 15.64 -0.78 -5.57
CA ILE A 160 15.43 -0.70 -7.02
C ILE A 160 16.67 -0.18 -7.76
N HIS A 161 17.35 0.84 -7.20
CA HIS A 161 18.53 1.45 -7.82
C HIS A 161 19.70 0.47 -8.01
N ASN A 162 19.78 -0.61 -7.22
CA ASN A 162 20.80 -1.64 -7.41
C ASN A 162 20.54 -2.47 -8.67
N PHE A 163 19.27 -2.69 -9.01
CA PHE A 163 18.86 -3.45 -10.20
C PHE A 163 18.81 -2.60 -11.46
N THR A 164 18.60 -1.29 -11.34
CA THR A 164 18.57 -0.36 -12.48
C THR A 164 19.87 0.43 -12.66
N ARG A 165 20.92 0.10 -11.90
CA ARG A 165 22.22 0.80 -11.94
C ARG A 165 22.81 0.91 -13.36
N PRO A 166 22.81 -0.15 -14.20
CA PRO A 166 23.33 -0.06 -15.56
C PRO A 166 22.56 0.96 -16.42
N ASP A 167 21.24 0.99 -16.30
CA ASP A 167 20.39 1.90 -17.06
C ASP A 167 20.55 3.36 -16.61
N ILE A 168 20.64 3.59 -15.29
CA ILE A 168 20.94 4.90 -14.72
C ILE A 168 22.28 5.41 -15.25
N LEU A 169 23.32 4.56 -15.26
CA LEU A 169 24.64 4.93 -15.79
C LEU A 169 24.58 5.26 -17.28
N ARG A 170 23.88 4.45 -18.07
CA ARG A 170 23.71 4.68 -19.51
C ARG A 170 22.99 6.01 -19.77
N PHE A 171 21.90 6.26 -19.06
CA PHE A 171 21.14 7.51 -19.16
C PHE A 171 22.00 8.72 -18.81
N ALA A 172 22.70 8.68 -17.66
CA ALA A 172 23.57 9.76 -17.21
C ALA A 172 24.68 10.05 -18.24
N LYS A 173 25.33 9.01 -18.78
CA LYS A 173 26.34 9.15 -19.83
C LYS A 173 25.76 9.80 -21.10
N SER A 174 24.60 9.36 -21.57
CA SER A 174 23.95 9.95 -22.76
C SER A 174 23.72 11.45 -22.57
N ARG A 175 23.15 11.84 -21.43
CA ARG A 175 22.87 13.25 -21.12
C ARG A 175 24.12 14.10 -21.02
N LEU A 176 25.18 13.57 -20.43
CA LEU A 176 26.47 14.26 -20.38
C LEU A 176 27.06 14.44 -21.79
N CYS A 177 27.07 13.39 -22.61
CA CYS A 177 27.59 13.45 -23.99
C CYS A 177 26.81 14.39 -24.92
N GLU A 178 25.51 14.59 -24.66
CA GLU A 178 24.66 15.57 -25.34
C GLU A 178 24.98 17.02 -24.93
N HIS A 179 25.58 17.23 -23.76
CA HIS A 179 25.80 18.57 -23.22
C HIS A 179 26.97 19.28 -23.94
N PRO A 180 26.77 20.50 -24.49
CA PRO A 180 27.79 21.19 -25.29
C PRO A 180 29.14 21.40 -24.59
N ARG A 181 29.13 21.58 -23.26
CA ARG A 181 30.34 21.81 -22.46
C ARG A 181 31.09 20.54 -22.03
N TRP A 182 30.50 19.36 -22.21
CA TRP A 182 31.11 18.10 -21.76
C TRP A 182 32.24 17.64 -22.69
N ARG A 183 32.21 18.02 -23.97
CA ARG A 183 33.26 17.70 -24.96
C ARG A 183 34.51 18.58 -24.84
N VAL A 184 34.58 19.47 -23.84
CA VAL A 184 35.64 20.49 -23.68
C VAL A 184 36.61 20.12 -22.53
N LEU A 185 36.49 18.92 -21.96
CA LEU A 185 37.42 18.33 -20.99
C LEU A 185 38.09 17.11 -21.59
#